data_AF-A0A9P8FZ17-F1
#
_entry.id   AF-A0A9P8FZ17-F1
#
_cell.length_a   1.000
_cell.length_b   1.000
_cell.length_c   1.000
_cell.angle_alpha   90.00
_cell.angle_beta   90.00
_cell.angle_gamma   90.00
#
_symmetry.space_group_name_H-M   'P 1'
#
loop_
_entity.id
_entity.type
_entity.pdbx_description
1 polymer ?
#
loop_
_entity_poly.entity_id
_entity_poly.type
_entity_poly.pdbx_seq_one_letter_code
_entity_poly.pdbx_strand_id
1 'polypeptide(L)'
;MKTRATKTSAKVAEPNDETPLESASLEPSSNNPPLTFVLPEGISPDARVVTLPNPPSSVPSRYLFCPEKGIYEFTKIAAPKQTPWSLLIAPDQSTTQVNKSIVSTGYTVESAHLYIATPIDPLFILLPALIPAADSHDQLFLTIDDHLDKLAERAKHL
;
A
#
# COMPACT_ATOMS: atom_id res chain seq x y z
N MET A 1 -7.86 10.10 73.74
CA MET A 1 -6.96 11.22 74.11
C MET A 1 -7.53 12.53 73.57
N LYS A 2 -7.02 13.70 73.99
CA LYS A 2 -7.32 15.02 73.39
C LYS A 2 -6.50 15.16 72.06
N THR A 3 -6.69 16.11 71.14
CA THR A 3 -7.22 17.49 71.21
C THR A 3 -8.03 17.95 69.98
N ARG A 4 -8.90 18.92 70.24
CA ARG A 4 -9.73 19.75 69.33
C ARG A 4 -8.94 20.97 68.84
N ALA A 5 -9.15 21.41 67.59
CA ALA A 5 -9.35 22.82 67.16
C ALA A 5 -9.38 22.99 65.62
N THR A 6 -9.82 24.09 64.99
CA THR A 6 -10.96 25.06 65.14
C THR A 6 -10.98 25.95 63.86
N LYS A 7 -12.17 26.32 63.34
CA LYS A 7 -12.56 27.44 62.40
C LYS A 7 -11.44 28.22 61.65
N THR A 8 -11.60 28.70 60.40
CA THR A 8 -12.77 29.33 59.72
C THR A 8 -12.54 29.15 58.17
N SER A 9 -13.13 29.79 57.15
CA SER A 9 -13.96 31.01 56.99
C SER A 9 -15.02 30.84 55.88
N ALA A 10 -15.40 31.89 55.13
CA ALA A 10 -16.51 31.87 54.14
C ALA A 10 -16.29 32.75 52.89
N LYS A 11 -17.21 32.58 51.91
CA LYS A 11 -17.58 33.43 50.76
C LYS A 11 -16.81 33.35 49.40
N VAL A 12 -17.60 32.98 48.39
CA VAL A 12 -17.79 33.63 47.05
C VAL A 12 -16.70 33.46 45.96
N ALA A 13 -17.00 32.49 45.09
CA ALA A 13 -17.03 32.53 43.61
C ALA A 13 -16.13 33.49 42.80
N GLU A 14 -15.44 32.87 41.83
CA GLU A 14 -15.52 33.25 40.40
C GLU A 14 -15.92 32.00 39.58
N PRO A 15 -16.70 32.12 38.49
CA PRO A 15 -16.97 31.02 37.57
C PRO A 15 -15.87 30.94 36.51
N ASN A 16 -15.05 29.90 36.53
CA ASN A 16 -14.17 29.61 35.39
C ASN A 16 -14.98 28.85 34.34
N ASP A 17 -15.50 29.55 33.33
CA ASP A 17 -16.11 28.95 32.14
C ASP A 17 -15.02 28.31 31.26
N GLU A 18 -14.38 27.26 31.79
CA GLU A 18 -13.64 26.27 31.01
C GLU A 18 -14.64 25.53 30.12
N THR A 19 -15.02 26.18 29.03
CA THR A 19 -15.75 25.57 27.92
C THR A 19 -14.94 24.34 27.50
N PRO A 20 -15.46 23.12 27.65
CA PRO A 20 -14.74 21.94 27.24
C PRO A 20 -14.46 22.07 25.74
N LEU A 21 -13.18 22.09 25.36
CA LEU A 21 -12.79 21.89 23.98
C LEU A 21 -13.23 20.48 23.61
N GLU A 22 -14.43 20.36 23.02
CA GLU A 22 -14.92 19.09 22.50
C GLU A 22 -13.82 18.50 21.63
N SER A 23 -13.35 17.32 22.03
CA SER A 23 -12.28 16.62 21.32
C SER A 23 -12.84 16.22 19.96
N ALA A 24 -12.63 17.08 18.97
CA ALA A 24 -13.24 17.00 17.66
C ALA A 24 -13.00 15.61 17.07
N SER A 25 -14.06 14.79 17.04
CA SER A 25 -13.96 13.42 16.55
C SER A 25 -13.60 13.47 15.08
N LEU A 26 -12.41 13.00 14.75
CA LEU A 26 -11.98 12.84 13.37
C LEU A 26 -12.96 11.92 12.64
N GLU A 27 -13.17 12.19 11.35
CA GLU A 27 -13.93 11.28 10.51
C GLU A 27 -13.22 9.92 10.41
N PRO A 28 -13.96 8.80 10.31
CA PRO A 28 -13.36 7.48 10.20
C PRO A 28 -12.51 7.36 8.94
N SER A 29 -11.38 6.67 9.03
CA SER A 29 -10.53 6.40 7.87
C SER A 29 -11.28 5.61 6.79
N SER A 30 -11.07 5.96 5.51
CA SER A 30 -11.83 5.31 4.44
C SER A 30 -11.37 3.87 4.21
N ASN A 31 -12.32 2.96 3.99
CA ASN A 31 -12.07 1.53 3.80
C ASN A 31 -11.23 1.16 2.54
N ASN A 32 -11.00 2.09 1.62
CA ASN A 32 -10.22 1.86 0.41
C ASN A 32 -9.45 3.15 0.01
N PRO A 33 -8.33 3.47 0.67
CA PRO A 33 -7.55 4.67 0.37
C PRO A 33 -6.86 4.57 -1.01
N PRO A 34 -6.62 5.70 -1.70
CA PRO A 34 -5.89 5.73 -2.96
C PRO A 34 -4.45 5.21 -2.79
N LEU A 35 -4.07 4.27 -3.65
CA LEU A 35 -2.72 3.69 -3.69
C LEU A 35 -1.83 4.49 -4.64
N THR A 36 -0.59 4.79 -4.22
CA THR A 36 0.36 5.57 -5.03
C THR A 36 1.32 4.64 -5.76
N PHE A 37 1.39 4.76 -7.08
CA PHE A 37 2.27 3.97 -7.95
C PHE A 37 3.26 4.86 -8.69
N VAL A 38 4.51 4.40 -8.80
CA VAL A 38 5.52 4.92 -9.75
C VAL A 38 5.62 3.94 -10.89
N LEU A 39 5.31 4.39 -12.10
CA LEU A 39 5.27 3.57 -13.31
C LEU A 39 6.35 4.04 -14.30
N PRO A 40 7.04 3.11 -14.99
CA PRO A 40 7.94 3.43 -16.10
C PRO A 40 7.35 4.37 -17.16
N GLU A 41 8.17 5.23 -17.74
CA GLU A 41 7.74 6.13 -18.81
C GLU A 41 7.40 5.38 -20.12
N GLY A 42 6.40 5.88 -20.85
CA GLY A 42 5.99 5.31 -22.14
C GLY A 42 5.54 3.85 -22.04
N ILE A 43 4.72 3.51 -21.05
CA ILE A 43 4.01 2.22 -20.99
C ILE A 43 2.92 2.18 -22.07
N SER A 44 2.76 1.02 -22.71
CA SER A 44 1.69 0.76 -23.69
C SER A 44 0.29 0.85 -23.04
N PRO A 45 -0.73 1.41 -23.72
CA PRO A 45 -2.09 1.49 -23.16
C PRO A 45 -2.72 0.11 -22.87
N ASP A 46 -2.24 -0.96 -23.52
CA ASP A 46 -2.67 -2.34 -23.27
C ASP A 46 -1.97 -3.03 -22.09
N ALA A 47 -1.12 -2.33 -21.35
CA ALA A 47 -0.45 -2.86 -20.17
C ALA A 47 -1.43 -3.17 -19.02
N ARG A 48 -1.18 -4.29 -18.32
CA ARG A 48 -2.11 -4.85 -17.32
C ARG A 48 -1.38 -5.26 -16.05
N VAL A 49 -2.04 -5.08 -14.92
CA VAL A 49 -1.60 -5.69 -13.66
C VAL A 49 -2.03 -7.15 -13.67
N VAL A 50 -1.07 -8.06 -13.53
CA VAL A 50 -1.27 -9.51 -13.48
C VAL A 50 -0.80 -10.05 -12.14
N THR A 51 -1.43 -11.12 -11.66
CA THR A 51 -0.95 -11.88 -10.50
C THR A 51 -0.11 -13.06 -11.02
N LEU A 52 1.08 -13.28 -10.46
CA LEU A 52 1.96 -14.40 -10.78
C LEU A 52 2.62 -14.93 -9.49
N PRO A 53 3.02 -16.21 -9.42
CA PRO A 53 3.77 -16.73 -8.28
C PRO A 53 5.16 -16.06 -8.20
N ASN A 54 5.53 -15.52 -7.04
CA ASN A 54 6.81 -14.82 -6.86
C ASN A 54 7.98 -15.83 -6.86
N PRO A 55 9.00 -15.70 -7.75
CA PRO A 55 10.02 -16.73 -7.96
C PRO A 55 10.70 -17.33 -6.72
N PRO A 56 11.09 -16.58 -5.67
CA PRO A 56 11.78 -17.13 -4.50
C PRO A 56 10.85 -17.75 -3.44
N SER A 57 9.54 -17.47 -3.48
CA SER A 57 8.60 -17.82 -2.39
C SER A 57 7.33 -18.53 -2.84
N SER A 58 7.07 -18.61 -4.15
CA SER A 58 5.82 -19.06 -4.80
C SER A 58 4.53 -18.29 -4.43
N VAL A 59 4.61 -17.30 -3.52
CA VAL A 59 3.43 -16.54 -3.07
C VAL A 59 2.89 -15.67 -4.22
N PRO A 60 1.57 -15.70 -4.51
CA PRO A 60 0.96 -14.83 -5.52
C PRO A 60 1.26 -13.36 -5.27
N SER A 61 1.96 -12.73 -6.22
CA SER A 61 2.40 -11.33 -6.18
C SER A 61 1.93 -10.61 -7.45
N ARG A 62 1.81 -9.28 -7.37
CA ARG A 62 1.36 -8.45 -8.50
C ARG A 62 2.55 -7.95 -9.31
N TYR A 63 2.43 -8.07 -10.62
CA TYR A 63 3.37 -7.59 -11.62
C TYR A 63 2.63 -6.70 -12.62
N LEU A 64 3.32 -5.76 -13.24
CA LEU A 64 2.85 -5.03 -14.41
C LEU A 64 3.41 -5.69 -15.66
N PHE A 65 2.52 -6.20 -16.52
CA PHE A 65 2.86 -6.68 -17.85
C PHE A 65 2.62 -5.57 -18.88
N CYS A 66 3.65 -5.24 -19.67
CA CYS A 66 3.55 -4.31 -20.79
C CYS A 66 3.97 -5.05 -22.08
N PRO A 67 3.09 -5.22 -23.09
CA PRO A 67 3.39 -6.04 -24.27
C PRO A 67 4.61 -5.56 -25.07
N GLU A 68 4.91 -4.25 -25.02
CA GLU A 68 6.05 -3.64 -25.72
C GLU A 68 7.35 -3.65 -24.91
N LYS A 69 7.30 -3.80 -23.58
CA LYS A 69 8.46 -3.57 -22.68
C LYS A 69 8.75 -4.69 -21.67
N GLY A 70 7.93 -5.74 -21.62
CA GLY A 70 8.12 -6.87 -20.71
C GLY A 70 7.44 -6.68 -19.35
N ILE A 71 8.06 -7.23 -18.31
CA ILE A 71 7.46 -7.43 -16.99
C ILE A 71 8.16 -6.55 -15.94
N TYR A 72 7.38 -5.98 -15.03
CA TYR A 72 7.86 -5.20 -13.89
C TYR A 72 7.24 -5.74 -12.59
N GLU A 73 8.04 -5.89 -11.54
CA GLU A 73 7.59 -6.22 -10.18
C GLU A 73 7.20 -4.96 -9.41
N PHE A 74 6.14 -5.01 -8.60
CA PHE A 74 5.76 -3.89 -7.73
C PHE A 74 6.51 -3.92 -6.40
N THR A 75 7.68 -3.30 -6.36
CA THR A 75 8.45 -3.07 -5.12
C THR A 75 7.68 -2.11 -4.21
N LYS A 76 7.26 -2.57 -3.03
CA LYS A 76 6.56 -1.75 -2.02
C LYS A 76 7.53 -1.03 -1.08
N ILE A 77 7.59 0.29 -1.19
CA ILE A 77 8.18 1.16 -0.15
C ILE A 77 7.08 1.46 0.88
N ALA A 78 7.37 1.20 2.15
CA ALA A 78 6.47 1.42 3.28
C ALA A 78 7.13 2.29 4.35
N ALA A 79 6.33 3.00 5.14
CA ALA A 79 6.81 3.80 6.25
C ALA A 79 7.60 2.97 7.29
N PRO A 80 8.84 3.35 7.66
CA PRO A 80 9.59 2.70 8.71
C PRO A 80 8.86 2.83 10.06
N LYS A 81 8.81 1.75 10.86
CA LYS A 81 8.15 1.75 12.18
C LYS A 81 8.71 2.77 13.18
N GLN A 82 9.94 3.24 12.97
CA GLN A 82 10.61 4.27 13.78
C GLN A 82 10.37 5.71 13.30
N THR A 83 9.85 5.88 12.08
CA THR A 83 9.66 7.19 11.45
C THR A 83 8.44 7.12 10.53
N PRO A 84 7.21 7.13 11.10
CA PRO A 84 5.98 7.08 10.32
C PRO A 84 5.86 8.35 9.47
N TRP A 85 5.34 8.20 8.26
CA TRP A 85 5.00 9.31 7.37
C TRP A 85 3.69 9.02 6.63
N SER A 86 2.91 10.07 6.44
CA SER A 86 1.65 10.10 5.70
C SER A 86 1.84 10.85 4.38
N LEU A 87 0.88 10.71 3.45
CA LEU A 87 0.91 11.36 2.14
C LEU A 87 -0.34 12.20 1.93
N LEU A 88 -0.17 13.50 1.68
CA LEU A 88 -1.25 14.38 1.22
C LEU A 88 -1.29 14.35 -0.30
N ILE A 89 -2.36 13.80 -0.86
CA ILE A 89 -2.67 13.84 -2.29
C ILE A 89 -3.62 15.01 -2.51
N ALA A 90 -3.22 16.01 -3.29
CA ALA A 90 -4.01 17.23 -3.51
C ALA A 90 -4.17 17.51 -5.03
N PRO A 91 -5.29 18.10 -5.46
CA PRO A 91 -5.43 18.55 -6.85
C PRO A 91 -4.48 19.71 -7.15
N ASP A 92 -4.13 19.89 -8.43
CA ASP A 92 -3.24 20.97 -8.82
C ASP A 92 -3.90 22.36 -8.68
N GLN A 93 -3.07 23.35 -8.35
CA GLN A 93 -3.42 24.76 -8.21
C GLN A 93 -4.10 25.29 -9.48
N SER A 94 -3.63 24.88 -10.67
CA SER A 94 -4.16 25.32 -11.97
C SER A 94 -5.65 25.03 -12.18
N THR A 95 -6.17 23.98 -11.52
CA THR A 95 -7.53 23.45 -11.74
C THR A 95 -8.52 23.96 -10.69
N THR A 96 -8.04 24.57 -9.60
CA THR A 96 -8.87 24.98 -8.47
C THR A 96 -9.42 26.40 -8.68
N GLN A 97 -10.75 26.56 -8.72
CA GLN A 97 -11.36 27.89 -8.82
C GLN A 97 -11.04 28.74 -7.59
N VAL A 98 -10.79 30.04 -7.84
CA VAL A 98 -10.02 31.02 -7.05
C VAL A 98 -10.29 31.10 -5.52
N ASN A 99 -11.40 30.58 -5.02
CA ASN A 99 -11.88 30.83 -3.65
C ASN A 99 -11.89 29.61 -2.71
N LYS A 100 -11.35 28.44 -3.10
CA LYS A 100 -11.25 27.26 -2.21
C LYS A 100 -9.80 26.91 -1.90
N SER A 101 -9.47 26.62 -0.64
CA SER A 101 -8.13 26.15 -0.28
C SER A 101 -7.90 24.73 -0.78
N ILE A 102 -6.76 24.48 -1.44
CA ILE A 102 -6.40 23.19 -2.04
C ILE A 102 -6.53 22.02 -1.05
N VAL A 103 -6.15 22.28 0.21
CA VAL A 103 -6.22 21.33 1.34
C VAL A 103 -7.66 20.85 1.61
N SER A 104 -8.68 21.70 1.37
CA SER A 104 -10.11 21.34 1.52
C SER A 104 -10.66 20.41 0.42
N THR A 105 -9.78 19.96 -0.48
CA THR A 105 -10.04 18.96 -1.54
C THR A 105 -8.92 17.92 -1.61
N GLY A 106 -7.98 17.94 -0.66
CA GLY A 106 -6.91 16.95 -0.56
C GLY A 106 -7.36 15.70 0.21
N TYR A 107 -6.74 14.57 -0.09
CA TYR A 107 -6.89 13.31 0.62
C TYR A 107 -5.60 12.99 1.37
N THR A 108 -5.68 12.72 2.67
CA THR A 108 -4.53 12.30 3.50
C THR A 108 -4.51 10.79 3.66
N VAL A 109 -3.50 10.13 3.09
CA VAL A 109 -3.22 8.70 3.29
C VAL A 109 -2.36 8.54 4.54
N GLU A 110 -2.89 7.93 5.60
CA GLU A 110 -2.16 7.62 6.84
C GLU A 110 -0.96 6.71 6.57
N SER A 111 -1.19 5.57 5.91
CA SER A 111 -0.18 4.59 5.55
C SER A 111 0.39 4.90 4.16
N ALA A 112 1.34 5.83 4.08
CA ALA A 112 1.99 6.19 2.82
C ALA A 112 2.77 5.00 2.24
N HIS A 113 2.12 4.29 1.32
CA HIS A 113 2.67 3.14 0.61
C HIS A 113 2.88 3.50 -0.85
N LEU A 114 4.14 3.49 -1.26
CA LEU A 114 4.57 3.81 -2.62
C LEU A 114 5.01 2.52 -3.31
N TYR A 115 4.35 2.17 -4.42
CA TYR A 115 4.63 0.97 -5.18
C TYR A 115 5.37 1.32 -6.46
N ILE A 116 6.62 0.90 -6.60
CA ILE A 116 7.45 1.17 -7.77
C ILE A 116 7.47 -0.06 -8.68
N ALA A 117 7.07 0.10 -9.95
CA ALA A 117 7.19 -0.94 -10.95
C ALA A 117 8.65 -1.04 -11.45
N THR A 118 9.44 -1.93 -10.83
CA THR A 118 10.84 -2.18 -11.16
C THR A 118 10.97 -3.32 -12.18
N PRO A 119 11.79 -3.19 -13.25
CA PRO A 119 11.89 -4.22 -14.28
C PRO A 119 12.43 -5.53 -13.70
N ILE A 120 11.85 -6.67 -14.11
CA ILE A 120 12.29 -8.02 -13.72
C ILE A 120 12.54 -8.86 -14.96
N ASP A 121 13.60 -9.67 -14.94
CA ASP A 121 13.89 -10.61 -16.04
C ASP A 121 12.81 -11.73 -16.04
N PRO A 122 12.06 -11.93 -17.16
CA PRO A 122 11.08 -13.00 -17.28
C PRO A 122 11.64 -14.40 -17.02
N LEU A 123 12.95 -14.61 -17.19
CA LEU A 123 13.61 -15.89 -16.88
C LEU A 123 13.39 -16.30 -15.42
N PHE A 124 13.36 -15.37 -14.46
CA PHE A 124 13.08 -15.72 -13.07
C PHE A 124 11.68 -16.30 -12.86
N ILE A 125 10.69 -15.84 -13.65
CA ILE A 125 9.31 -16.35 -13.61
C ILE A 125 9.22 -17.73 -14.27
N LEU A 126 10.03 -18.00 -15.30
CA LEU A 126 10.07 -19.29 -16.00
C LEU A 126 10.91 -20.36 -15.29
N LEU A 127 11.95 -19.99 -14.53
CA LEU A 127 12.85 -20.93 -13.85
C LEU A 127 12.12 -22.00 -13.01
N PRO A 128 11.09 -21.69 -12.21
CA PRO A 128 10.33 -22.71 -11.48
C PRO A 128 9.69 -23.79 -12.36
N ALA A 129 9.36 -23.49 -13.62
CA ALA A 129 8.79 -24.45 -14.57
C ALA A 129 9.86 -25.22 -15.36
N LEU A 130 11.04 -24.62 -15.57
CA LEU A 130 12.17 -25.22 -16.29
C LEU A 130 13.01 -26.16 -15.40
N ILE A 131 13.06 -25.91 -14.09
CA ILE A 131 13.76 -26.78 -13.13
C ILE A 131 12.88 -28.01 -12.85
N PRO A 132 13.32 -29.25 -13.18
CA PRO A 132 12.58 -30.46 -12.87
C PRO A 132 12.55 -30.70 -11.35
N ALA A 133 11.51 -31.41 -10.87
CA ALA A 133 11.51 -31.89 -9.49
C ALA A 133 12.58 -32.99 -9.33
N ALA A 134 13.23 -33.05 -8.16
CA ALA A 134 14.33 -34.00 -7.93
C ALA A 134 13.91 -35.47 -8.13
N ASP A 135 12.63 -35.78 -7.89
CA ASP A 135 12.06 -37.13 -7.96
C ASP A 135 11.30 -37.41 -9.29
N SER A 136 11.22 -36.44 -10.21
CA SER A 136 10.51 -36.62 -11.49
C SER A 136 11.42 -37.23 -12.55
N HIS A 137 11.12 -38.47 -12.97
CA HIS A 137 11.60 -39.07 -14.22
C HIS A 137 10.89 -38.46 -15.46
N ASP A 138 10.67 -37.15 -15.44
CA ASP A 138 9.94 -36.43 -16.49
C ASP A 138 10.72 -36.42 -17.80
N GLN A 139 9.97 -36.40 -18.90
CA GLN A 139 10.48 -36.51 -20.25
C GLN A 139 11.37 -35.29 -20.59
N LEU A 140 12.68 -35.54 -20.83
CA LEU A 140 13.72 -34.51 -20.97
C LEU A 140 13.55 -33.50 -22.14
N PHE A 141 12.49 -33.65 -22.94
CA PHE A 141 12.17 -32.81 -24.09
C PHE A 141 10.67 -32.51 -24.10
N LEU A 142 10.24 -31.67 -23.16
CA LEU A 142 8.91 -31.06 -23.11
C LEU A 142 8.84 -29.85 -24.06
N THR A 143 7.64 -29.47 -24.51
CA THR A 143 7.42 -28.22 -25.23
C THR A 143 7.35 -27.03 -24.26
N ILE A 144 7.47 -25.81 -24.77
CA ILE A 144 7.29 -24.61 -23.93
C ILE A 144 5.88 -24.53 -23.35
N ASP A 145 4.88 -24.99 -24.10
CA ASP A 145 3.48 -25.01 -23.67
C ASP A 145 3.28 -25.96 -22.48
N ASP A 146 3.90 -27.15 -22.48
CA ASP A 146 3.89 -28.07 -21.32
C ASP A 146 4.50 -27.43 -20.05
N HIS A 147 5.54 -26.60 -20.21
CA HIS A 147 6.16 -25.87 -19.10
C HIS A 147 5.25 -24.71 -18.61
N LEU A 148 4.57 -24.01 -19.51
CA LEU A 148 3.61 -22.95 -19.16
C LEU A 148 2.37 -23.53 -18.47
N ASP A 149 1.86 -24.67 -18.90
CA ASP A 149 0.76 -25.38 -18.24
C ASP A 149 1.17 -25.84 -16.84
N LYS A 150 2.38 -26.40 -16.65
CA LYS A 150 2.93 -26.70 -15.30
C LYS A 150 3.07 -25.46 -14.41
N LEU A 151 3.27 -24.28 -14.98
CA LEU A 151 3.28 -23.00 -14.24
C LEU A 151 1.86 -22.54 -13.89
N ALA A 152 0.92 -22.64 -14.84
CA ALA A 152 -0.50 -22.34 -14.62
C ALA A 152 -1.13 -23.28 -13.57
N GLU A 153 -0.74 -24.56 -13.55
CA GLU A 153 -1.16 -25.51 -12.52
C GLU A 153 -0.70 -25.14 -11.11
N ARG A 154 0.50 -24.57 -10.96
CA ARG A 154 0.98 -24.01 -9.69
C ARG A 154 0.32 -22.68 -9.35
N ALA A 155 -0.20 -21.97 -10.37
CA ALA A 155 -0.89 -20.69 -10.25
C ALA A 155 -2.44 -20.83 -10.18
N LYS A 156 -2.98 -21.98 -9.74
CA LYS A 156 -4.42 -22.27 -9.52
C LYS A 156 -5.14 -21.42 -8.44
N HIS A 157 -4.62 -20.22 -8.18
CA HIS A 157 -5.21 -19.18 -7.32
C HIS A 157 -5.44 -17.85 -8.08
N LEU A 158 -5.44 -17.89 -9.43
CA LEU A 158 -5.95 -16.83 -10.31
C LEU A 158 -7.46 -16.95 -10.52
#